data_AF-A0A1H6H4M1-F1
#
_entry.id   AF-A0A1H6H4M1-F1
#
_cell.length_a   1.000
_cell.length_b   1.000
_cell.length_c   1.000
_cell.angle_alpha   90.00
_cell.angle_beta   90.00
_cell.angle_gamma   90.00
#
_symmetry.space_group_name_H-M   'P 1'
#
loop_
_entity.id
_entity.type
_entity.pdbx_description
1 polymer ?
#
loop_
_entity_poly.entity_id
_entity_poly.type
_entity_poly.pdbx_seq_one_letter_code
_entity_poly.pdbx_strand_id
1 'polypeptide(L)'
;MIYIVQLIITLLVISFFIFSIIEIYCKIVKKESRTYFGMLISLILFFLMITVRNHLVKNELVKNIKASKIEQGNSFFSKNELSDIHIVSEKMRVVDKDIYIVLMPQKDTLYINQDFHDKNKFWVHYKKYEILKLTAPIGYIIKN
;
A
#
# COMPACT_ATOMS: atom_id res chain seq x y z
N MET A 1 -12.49 -3.22 8.08
CA MET A 1 -11.32 -4.12 8.20
C MET A 1 -10.01 -3.41 7.84
N ILE A 2 -9.85 -2.81 6.65
CA ILE A 2 -8.62 -2.10 6.27
C ILE A 2 -8.23 -1.00 7.28
N TYR A 3 -9.17 -0.17 7.71
CA TYR A 3 -8.91 0.86 8.75
C TYR A 3 -8.48 0.29 10.10
N ILE A 4 -8.97 -0.91 10.48
CA ILE A 4 -8.56 -1.59 11.72
C ILE A 4 -7.11 -2.06 11.57
N VAL A 5 -6.76 -2.65 10.43
CA VAL A 5 -5.38 -3.04 10.12
C VAL A 5 -4.46 -1.82 10.14
N GLN A 6 -4.91 -0.69 9.60
CA GLN A 6 -4.16 0.56 9.61
C GLN A 6 -3.95 1.10 11.03
N LEU A 7 -4.95 1.01 11.90
CA LEU A 7 -4.81 1.33 13.32
C LEU A 7 -3.77 0.43 14.00
N ILE A 8 -3.80 -0.88 13.73
CA ILE A 8 -2.82 -1.84 14.27
C ILE A 8 -1.41 -1.48 13.82
N ILE A 9 -1.22 -1.15 12.54
CA ILE A 9 0.08 -0.71 12.00
C ILE A 9 0.58 0.52 12.77
N THR A 10 -0.27 1.53 12.99
CA THR A 10 0.09 2.73 13.76
C THR A 10 0.50 2.38 15.19
N LEU A 11 -0.23 1.50 15.87
CA LEU A 11 0.10 1.06 17.23
C LEU A 11 1.43 0.30 17.28
N LEU A 12 1.74 -0.52 16.29
CA LEU A 12 3.02 -1.23 16.19
C LEU A 12 4.20 -0.28 16.02
N VAL A 13 4.04 0.77 15.21
CA VAL A 13 5.06 1.83 15.05
C VAL A 13 5.29 2.56 16.38
N ILE A 14 4.23 2.98 17.06
CA ILE A 14 4.33 3.63 18.38
C ILE A 14 5.03 2.70 19.39
N SER A 15 4.63 1.43 19.43
CA SER A 15 5.23 0.42 20.30
C SER A 15 6.72 0.24 20.02
N PHE A 16 7.13 0.20 18.75
CA PHE A 16 8.54 0.10 18.36
C PHE A 16 9.36 1.28 18.92
N PHE A 17 8.87 2.51 18.80
CA PHE A 17 9.56 3.69 19.36
C PHE A 17 9.62 3.67 20.88
N ILE A 18 8.54 3.28 21.55
CA ILE A 18 8.51 3.16 23.02
C ILE A 18 9.55 2.14 23.50
N PHE A 19 9.58 0.94 22.90
CA PHE A 19 10.59 -0.06 23.25
C PHE A 19 12.01 0.38 22.93
N SER A 20 12.22 1.10 21.82
CA SER A 20 13.51 1.67 21.46
C SER A 20 14.01 2.67 22.53
N ILE A 21 13.15 3.56 23.00
CA ILE A 21 13.49 4.54 24.05
C ILE A 21 13.82 3.83 25.37
N ILE A 22 13.03 2.84 25.78
CA ILE A 22 13.27 2.08 27.00
C ILE A 22 14.60 1.32 26.91
N GLU A 23 14.88 0.68 25.78
CA GLU A 23 16.13 -0.04 25.54
C GLU A 23 17.35 0.89 25.64
N ILE A 24 17.28 2.08 25.03
CA ILE A 24 18.33 3.11 25.12
C ILE A 24 18.53 3.54 26.59
N TYR A 25 17.44 3.81 27.31
CA TYR A 25 17.50 4.19 28.72
C TYR A 25 18.13 3.10 29.60
N CYS A 26 17.72 1.84 29.44
CA CYS A 26 18.29 0.71 30.17
C CYS A 26 19.79 0.55 29.90
N LYS A 27 20.24 0.75 28.64
CA LYS A 27 21.67 0.75 28.31
C LYS A 27 22.45 1.86 29.01
N ILE A 28 21.90 3.08 29.08
CA ILE A 28 22.54 4.22 29.77
C ILE A 28 22.69 3.94 31.27
N VAL A 29 21.66 3.38 31.90
CA VAL A 29 21.65 3.09 33.36
C VAL A 29 22.32 1.74 33.67
N LYS A 30 22.87 1.04 32.67
CA LYS A 30 23.49 -0.30 32.80
C LYS A 30 22.57 -1.33 33.46
N LYS A 31 21.27 -1.27 33.15
CA LYS A 31 20.26 -2.22 33.62
C LYS A 31 19.97 -3.25 32.54
N GLU A 32 19.90 -4.53 32.91
CA GLU A 32 19.44 -5.56 31.99
C GLU A 32 18.01 -5.29 31.55
N SER A 33 17.76 -5.44 30.25
CA SER A 33 16.43 -5.31 29.67
C SER A 33 16.21 -6.37 28.60
N ARG A 34 14.96 -6.83 28.49
CA ARG A 34 14.49 -7.70 27.40
C ARG A 34 13.63 -6.93 26.40
N THR A 35 13.62 -5.59 26.46
CA THR A 35 12.84 -4.73 25.57
C THR A 35 13.20 -4.87 24.10
N TYR A 36 14.44 -5.26 23.80
CA TYR A 36 14.86 -5.66 22.47
C TYR A 36 13.93 -6.71 21.82
N PHE A 37 13.44 -7.70 22.58
CA PHE A 37 12.51 -8.70 22.06
C PHE A 37 11.16 -8.08 21.69
N GLY A 38 10.65 -7.17 22.51
CA GLY A 38 9.42 -6.43 22.21
C GLY A 38 9.57 -5.60 20.93
N MET A 39 10.71 -4.91 20.78
CA MET A 39 11.04 -4.14 19.58
C MET A 39 11.08 -5.05 18.33
N LEU A 40 11.73 -6.21 18.41
CA LEU A 40 11.85 -7.15 17.31
C LEU A 40 10.49 -7.76 16.91
N ILE A 41 9.67 -8.14 17.88
CA ILE A 41 8.31 -8.64 17.63
C ILE A 41 7.45 -7.55 16.98
N SER A 42 7.48 -6.33 17.50
CA SER A 42 6.73 -5.20 16.91
C SER A 42 7.14 -4.94 15.46
N LEU A 43 8.43 -5.08 15.14
CA LEU A 43 8.94 -4.93 13.78
C LEU A 43 8.45 -6.04 12.84
N ILE A 44 8.51 -7.30 13.27
CA ILE A 44 8.03 -8.45 12.47
C ILE A 44 6.53 -8.32 12.21
N LEU A 45 5.75 -8.02 13.25
CA LEU A 45 4.31 -7.82 13.14
C LEU A 45 3.98 -6.62 12.24
N PHE A 46 4.78 -5.56 12.27
CA PHE A 46 4.60 -4.40 11.40
C PHE A 46 4.67 -4.81 9.92
N PHE A 47 5.72 -5.53 9.50
CA PHE A 47 5.84 -5.99 8.12
C PHE A 47 4.71 -6.94 7.71
N LEU A 48 4.31 -7.83 8.62
CA LEU A 48 3.18 -8.74 8.37
C LEU A 48 1.87 -7.98 8.16
N MET A 49 1.58 -6.99 9.01
CA MET A 49 0.35 -6.20 8.90
C MET A 49 0.33 -5.30 7.66
N ILE A 50 1.48 -4.79 7.22
CA ILE A 50 1.61 -4.06 5.95
C ILE A 50 1.23 -4.97 4.77
N THR A 51 1.74 -6.20 4.74
CA THR A 51 1.39 -7.19 3.71
C THR A 51 -0.10 -7.49 3.71
N VAL A 52 -0.68 -7.75 4.88
CA VAL A 52 -2.12 -7.97 5.03
C VAL A 52 -2.92 -6.77 4.52
N ARG A 53 -2.53 -5.54 4.90
CA ARG A 53 -3.16 -4.30 4.43
C ARG A 53 -3.17 -4.22 2.90
N ASN A 54 -2.03 -4.49 2.26
CA ASN A 54 -1.90 -4.40 0.81
C ASN A 54 -2.76 -5.43 0.09
N HIS A 55 -2.82 -6.67 0.59
CA HIS A 55 -3.73 -7.69 0.05
C HIS A 55 -5.20 -7.31 0.20
N LEU A 56 -5.59 -6.78 1.35
CA LEU A 56 -6.97 -6.33 1.57
C LEU A 56 -7.37 -5.20 0.64
N VAL A 57 -6.49 -4.20 0.48
CA VAL A 57 -6.71 -3.08 -0.45
C VAL A 57 -6.79 -3.56 -1.89
N LYS A 58 -5.90 -4.46 -2.34
CA LYS A 58 -5.98 -5.09 -3.66
C LYS A 58 -7.32 -5.79 -3.85
N ASN A 59 -7.72 -6.64 -2.91
CA ASN A 59 -8.94 -7.44 -3.03
C ASN A 59 -10.19 -6.56 -3.10
N GLU A 60 -10.25 -5.49 -2.29
CA GLU A 60 -11.33 -4.50 -2.37
C GLU A 60 -11.32 -3.78 -3.73
N LEU A 61 -10.15 -3.33 -4.19
CA LEU A 61 -10.02 -2.66 -5.48
C LEU A 61 -10.47 -3.56 -6.64
N VAL A 62 -10.00 -4.80 -6.70
CA VAL A 62 -10.38 -5.78 -7.73
C VAL A 62 -11.88 -6.07 -7.69
N LYS A 63 -12.46 -6.21 -6.48
CA LYS A 63 -13.91 -6.39 -6.32
C LYS A 63 -14.68 -5.19 -6.88
N ASN A 64 -14.21 -3.97 -6.59
CA ASN A 64 -14.84 -2.75 -7.09
C ASN A 64 -14.70 -2.65 -8.61
N ILE A 65 -13.51 -2.87 -9.19
CA ILE A 65 -13.31 -2.87 -10.65
C ILE A 65 -14.26 -3.84 -11.38
N LYS A 66 -14.42 -5.05 -10.84
CA LYS A 66 -15.33 -6.05 -11.43
C LYS A 66 -16.79 -5.60 -11.37
N ALA A 67 -17.23 -5.06 -10.23
CA ALA A 67 -18.61 -4.64 -10.01
C ALA A 67 -18.98 -3.29 -10.64
N SER A 68 -18.02 -2.39 -10.83
CA SER A 68 -18.26 -1.00 -11.25
C SER A 68 -18.34 -0.84 -12.76
N LYS A 69 -19.00 0.21 -13.24
CA LYS A 69 -18.80 0.72 -14.61
C LYS A 69 -17.53 1.57 -14.60
N ILE A 70 -16.65 1.37 -15.57
CA ILE A 70 -15.39 2.09 -15.67
C ILE A 70 -15.59 3.32 -16.55
N GLU A 71 -15.31 4.48 -15.98
CA GLU A 71 -15.19 5.74 -16.70
C GLU A 71 -13.73 6.12 -16.79
N GLN A 72 -13.26 6.23 -18.03
CA GLN A 72 -11.89 6.53 -18.37
C GLN A 72 -11.94 7.52 -19.54
N GLY A 73 -11.04 8.51 -19.52
CA GLY A 73 -10.97 9.53 -20.58
C GLY A 73 -10.40 8.94 -21.86
N ASN A 74 -9.20 9.37 -22.26
CA ASN A 74 -8.54 8.88 -23.47
C ASN A 74 -7.81 7.53 -23.29
N SER A 75 -7.90 6.91 -22.11
CA SER A 75 -7.28 5.62 -21.84
C SER A 75 -8.27 4.49 -22.08
N PHE A 76 -7.81 3.41 -22.72
CA PHE A 76 -8.58 2.19 -22.96
C PHE A 76 -7.95 1.04 -22.19
N PHE A 77 -8.32 0.91 -20.91
CA PHE A 77 -8.02 -0.28 -20.11
C PHE A 77 -9.29 -1.09 -19.90
N SER A 78 -9.21 -2.40 -20.14
CA SER A 78 -10.28 -3.33 -19.85
C SER A 78 -10.39 -3.61 -18.36
N LYS A 79 -11.57 -4.06 -17.92
CA LYS A 79 -11.78 -4.55 -16.54
C LYS A 79 -10.81 -5.67 -16.17
N ASN A 80 -10.46 -6.52 -17.13
CA ASN A 80 -9.58 -7.67 -16.91
C ASN A 80 -8.16 -7.19 -16.62
N GLU A 81 -7.62 -6.28 -17.44
CA GLU A 81 -6.30 -5.67 -17.22
C GLU A 81 -6.23 -4.94 -15.88
N LEU A 82 -7.24 -4.14 -15.55
CA LEU A 82 -7.26 -3.39 -14.29
C LEU A 82 -7.41 -4.30 -13.06
N SER A 83 -8.00 -5.49 -13.23
CA SER A 83 -8.17 -6.47 -12.15
C SER A 83 -6.92 -7.32 -11.91
N ASP A 84 -6.01 -7.41 -12.89
CA ASP A 84 -4.81 -8.26 -12.82
C ASP A 84 -3.64 -7.55 -12.14
N ILE A 85 -3.86 -7.17 -10.88
CA ILE A 85 -2.89 -6.38 -10.11
C ILE A 85 -1.86 -7.30 -9.46
N HIS A 86 -0.59 -7.13 -9.81
CA HIS A 86 0.54 -7.80 -9.18
C HIS A 86 1.09 -6.96 -8.02
N ILE A 87 1.01 -7.48 -6.79
CA ILE A 87 1.57 -6.80 -5.60
C ILE A 87 3.08 -7.02 -5.58
N VAL A 88 3.86 -5.94 -5.58
CA VAL A 88 5.32 -5.99 -5.42
C VAL A 88 5.81 -4.81 -4.57
N SER A 89 6.84 -5.04 -3.75
CA SER A 89 7.54 -4.02 -2.93
C SER A 89 8.70 -3.38 -3.72
N GLU A 90 8.45 -2.99 -4.96
CA GLU A 90 9.47 -2.41 -5.84
C GLU A 90 9.51 -0.87 -5.72
N LYS A 91 10.70 -0.30 -5.91
CA LYS A 91 10.86 1.15 -5.96
C LYS A 91 10.30 1.67 -7.28
N MET A 92 9.23 2.45 -7.18
CA MET A 92 8.54 3.03 -8.32
C MET A 92 9.44 4.03 -9.07
N ARG A 93 9.53 3.90 -10.39
CA ARG A 93 10.09 4.91 -11.30
C ARG A 93 9.07 5.13 -12.39
N VAL A 94 8.42 6.30 -12.39
CA VAL A 94 7.30 6.59 -13.30
C VAL A 94 7.65 7.64 -14.33
N VAL A 95 7.00 7.53 -15.47
CA VAL A 95 6.82 8.65 -16.39
C VAL A 95 5.79 9.59 -15.77
N ASP A 96 6.07 10.90 -15.79
CA ASP A 96 5.32 11.95 -15.08
C ASP A 96 3.97 12.28 -15.76
N LYS A 97 3.12 11.24 -15.88
CA LYS A 97 1.78 11.32 -16.46
C LYS A 97 0.84 10.34 -15.76
N ASP A 98 -0.04 10.89 -14.94
CA ASP A 98 -1.11 10.15 -14.27
C ASP A 98 -2.25 9.89 -15.27
N ILE A 99 -2.74 8.65 -15.31
CA ILE A 99 -3.98 8.28 -16.00
C ILE A 99 -5.04 8.00 -14.94
N TYR A 100 -6.13 8.76 -14.93
CA TYR A 100 -7.20 8.64 -13.95
C TYR A 100 -8.34 7.79 -14.47
N ILE A 101 -8.84 6.88 -13.62
CA ILE A 101 -9.93 5.97 -13.91
C ILE A 101 -10.93 6.04 -12.74
N VAL A 102 -12.19 6.27 -13.07
CA VAL A 102 -13.28 6.41 -12.09
C VAL A 102 -14.17 5.17 -12.12
N LEU A 103 -14.43 4.61 -10.94
CA LEU A 103 -15.29 3.46 -10.74
C LEU A 103 -16.69 3.91 -10.30
N MET A 104 -17.67 3.78 -11.18
CA MET A 104 -19.07 4.10 -10.91
C MET A 104 -19.84 2.88 -10.40
N PRO A 105 -20.80 3.04 -9.46
CA PRO A 105 -21.36 4.30 -8.96
C PRO A 105 -20.64 4.87 -7.72
N GLN A 106 -19.69 4.15 -7.11
CA GLN A 106 -19.04 4.61 -5.86
C GLN A 106 -18.22 5.90 -6.03
N LYS A 107 -17.90 6.30 -7.28
CA LYS A 107 -17.00 7.42 -7.62
C LYS A 107 -15.59 7.25 -7.04
N ASP A 108 -15.21 6.02 -6.77
CA ASP A 108 -13.87 5.66 -6.35
C ASP A 108 -12.90 5.95 -7.50
N THR A 109 -11.79 6.61 -7.20
CA THR A 109 -10.79 6.97 -8.21
C THR A 109 -9.56 6.10 -8.01
N LEU A 110 -9.11 5.45 -9.08
CA LEU A 110 -7.79 4.89 -9.18
C LEU A 110 -7.01 5.69 -10.21
N TYR A 111 -5.72 5.86 -10.00
CA TYR A 111 -4.84 6.44 -11.00
C TYR A 111 -3.68 5.49 -11.25
N ILE A 112 -3.20 5.51 -12.48
CA ILE A 112 -2.12 4.64 -12.92
C ILE A 112 -1.02 5.46 -13.58
N ASN A 113 0.22 5.02 -13.38
CA ASN A 113 1.41 5.65 -13.92
C ASN A 113 2.24 4.63 -14.67
N GLN A 114 2.67 4.99 -15.88
CA GLN A 114 3.53 4.12 -16.67
C GLN A 114 4.91 3.98 -16.01
N ASP A 115 5.41 2.77 -15.95
CA ASP A 115 6.78 2.51 -15.52
C ASP A 115 7.78 3.13 -16.51
N PHE A 116 8.86 3.69 -15.99
CA PHE A 116 9.87 4.35 -16.79
C PHE A 116 10.66 3.37 -17.67
N HIS A 117 10.86 2.14 -17.19
CA HIS A 117 11.66 1.11 -17.87
C HIS A 117 10.82 0.19 -18.76
N ASP A 118 9.54 0.00 -18.43
CA ASP A 118 8.62 -0.85 -19.18
C ASP A 118 7.34 -0.12 -19.57
N LYS A 119 7.16 0.09 -20.88
CA LYS A 119 5.99 0.78 -21.43
C LYS A 119 4.67 0.04 -21.21
N ASN A 120 4.71 -1.26 -20.97
CA ASN A 120 3.53 -2.08 -20.74
C ASN A 120 3.20 -2.21 -19.25
N LYS A 121 4.11 -1.83 -18.35
CA LYS A 121 3.89 -1.88 -16.91
C LYS A 121 3.30 -0.57 -16.41
N PHE A 122 2.20 -0.65 -15.67
CA PHE A 122 1.54 0.50 -15.07
C PHE A 122 1.36 0.30 -13.58
N TRP A 123 1.89 1.21 -12.78
CA TRP A 123 1.71 1.24 -11.33
C TRP A 123 0.29 1.68 -10.98
N VAL A 124 -0.36 0.97 -10.07
CA VAL A 124 -1.76 1.19 -9.71
C VAL A 124 -1.86 1.80 -8.31
N HIS A 125 -2.55 2.93 -8.24
CA HIS A 125 -2.81 3.66 -7.01
C HIS A 125 -4.32 3.79 -6.80
N TYR A 126 -4.76 3.65 -5.55
CA TYR A 126 -6.16 3.79 -5.18
C TYR A 126 -6.32 4.94 -4.22
N LYS A 127 -6.93 6.02 -4.72
CA LYS A 127 -7.04 7.30 -4.03
C LYS A 127 -7.74 7.20 -2.66
N LYS A 128 -8.67 6.25 -2.52
CA LYS A 128 -9.44 6.02 -1.28
C LYS A 128 -8.57 5.74 -0.05
N TYR A 129 -7.44 5.07 -0.25
CA TYR A 129 -6.50 4.70 0.82
C TYR A 129 -5.14 5.40 0.69
N GLU A 130 -5.10 6.44 -0.13
CA GLU A 130 -3.92 7.25 -0.35
C GLU A 130 -3.83 8.35 0.70
N ILE A 131 -2.64 8.50 1.30
CA ILE A 131 -2.36 9.60 2.22
C ILE A 131 -1.36 10.52 1.51
N LEU A 132 -1.80 11.72 1.15
CA LEU A 132 -0.96 12.81 0.65
C LEU A 132 -0.03 12.44 -0.54
N LYS A 133 -0.44 11.52 -1.41
CA LYS A 133 0.40 10.95 -2.49
C LYS A 133 1.69 10.24 -2.04
N LEU A 134 1.83 9.97 -0.75
CA LEU A 134 3.02 9.34 -0.15
C LEU A 134 2.89 7.83 -0.04
N THR A 135 1.69 7.27 -0.20
CA THR A 135 1.48 5.83 -0.11
C THR A 135 1.97 5.12 -1.37
N ALA A 136 2.73 4.05 -1.16
CA ALA A 136 3.19 3.16 -2.21
C ALA A 136 2.03 2.67 -3.11
N PRO A 137 2.29 2.38 -4.39
CA PRO A 137 1.30 1.75 -5.26
C PRO A 137 0.82 0.44 -4.63
N ILE A 138 -0.42 0.06 -4.93
CA ILE A 138 -0.97 -1.24 -4.50
C ILE A 138 -0.24 -2.38 -5.22
N GLY A 139 0.19 -2.12 -6.44
CA GLY A 139 0.87 -3.05 -7.31
C GLY A 139 1.04 -2.46 -8.70
N TYR A 140 1.29 -3.32 -9.68
CA TYR A 140 1.28 -2.95 -11.09
C TYR A 140 0.35 -3.86 -11.90
N ILE A 141 -0.02 -3.39 -13.09
CA ILE A 141 -0.70 -4.17 -14.13
C ILE A 141 0.18 -4.20 -15.37
N ILE A 142 0.04 -5.24 -16.19
CA ILE A 142 0.66 -5.32 -17.51
C ILE A 142 -0.42 -5.11 -18.56
N LYS A 143 -0.15 -4.17 -19.48
CA LYS A 143 -1.00 -3.92 -20.63
C LYS A 143 -0.54 -4.81 -21.79
N ASN A 144 -1.48 -5.59 -22.34
CA ASN A 144 -1.24 -6.46 -23.50
C ASN A 144 -1.77 -5.85 -24.80
#